data_AF-A0A1F6HP12-F1
#
_entry.id   AF-A0A1F6HP12-F1
#
_cell.length_a   1.000
_cell.length_b   1.000
_cell.length_c   1.000
_cell.angle_alpha   90.00
_cell.angle_beta   90.00
_cell.angle_gamma   90.00
#
_symmetry.space_group_name_H-M   'P 1'
#
loop_
_entity.id
_entity.type
_entity.pdbx_description
1 polymer ?
#
loop_
_entity_poly.entity_id
_entity_poly.type
_entity_poly.pdbx_seq_one_letter_code
_entity_poly.pdbx_strand_id
1 'polypeptide(L)'
;MVTQELINYINLQLQQGSSSSNIKQALLNSGWQQLDIDQAFLQIQDANSAPSPSITDSVLISTEVKKPSIGKTILVFLFFILIYPIGLVLMIIWMKWQTWVKIIVPIVMLFIAFAAWGVISAVLLVAINPAQQMYKAHLADCTNQCKMNSSKSSCVATCMKPFTPSPSLQP
;
A
#
# COMPACT_ATOMS: atom_id res chain seq x y z
N MET A 1 17.74 -18.62 -21.17
CA MET A 1 18.80 -18.50 -20.14
C MET A 1 18.15 -18.11 -18.82
N VAL A 2 18.54 -18.73 -17.71
CA VAL A 2 18.00 -18.36 -16.38
C VAL A 2 18.55 -17.01 -15.96
N THR A 3 17.69 -16.02 -15.74
CA THR A 3 18.07 -14.68 -15.28
C THR A 3 17.81 -14.52 -13.78
N GLN A 4 18.58 -13.66 -13.11
CA GLN A 4 18.40 -13.39 -11.69
C GLN A 4 17.02 -12.75 -11.40
N GLU A 5 16.47 -11.99 -12.34
CA GLU A 5 15.13 -11.41 -12.24
C GLU A 5 14.05 -12.49 -12.16
N LEU A 6 14.19 -13.56 -12.95
CA LEU A 6 13.27 -14.70 -12.92
C LEU A 6 13.31 -15.41 -11.56
N ILE A 7 14.51 -15.64 -11.03
CA ILE A 7 14.70 -16.27 -9.70
C ILE A 7 14.10 -15.40 -8.60
N ASN A 8 14.36 -14.10 -8.62
CA ASN A 8 13.84 -13.16 -7.63
C ASN A 8 12.30 -13.10 -7.67
N TYR A 9 11.72 -13.11 -8.87
CA TYR A 9 10.28 -13.12 -9.06
C TYR A 9 9.63 -14.40 -8.53
N ILE A 10 10.20 -15.57 -8.84
CA ILE A 10 9.68 -16.86 -8.36
C ILE A 10 9.75 -16.91 -6.84
N ASN A 11 10.85 -16.49 -6.22
CA ASN A 11 11.03 -16.49 -4.77
C ASN A 11 10.02 -15.53 -4.09
N LEU A 12 9.83 -14.33 -4.64
CA LEU A 12 8.84 -13.38 -4.15
C LEU A 12 7.42 -13.96 -4.18
N GLN A 13 7.05 -14.65 -5.27
CA GLN A 13 5.74 -15.26 -5.40
C GLN A 13 5.55 -16.46 -4.46
N LEU A 14 6.59 -17.26 -4.24
CA LEU A 14 6.57 -18.35 -3.27
C LEU A 14 6.38 -17.82 -1.83
N GLN A 15 7.04 -16.71 -1.48
CA GLN A 15 6.84 -16.04 -0.17
C GLN A 15 5.43 -15.48 0.02
N GLN A 16 4.76 -15.09 -1.07
CA GLN A 16 3.36 -14.66 -1.06
C GLN A 16 2.37 -15.82 -0.97
N GLY A 17 2.85 -17.08 -0.93
CA GLY A 17 2.02 -18.28 -0.84
C GLY A 17 1.40 -18.72 -2.18
N SER A 18 1.88 -18.17 -3.30
CA SER A 18 1.44 -18.60 -4.63
C SER A 18 1.93 -20.03 -4.92
N SER A 19 1.05 -20.89 -5.43
CA SER A 19 1.42 -22.24 -5.82
C SER A 19 2.37 -22.22 -7.03
N SER A 20 3.32 -23.16 -7.10
CA SER A 20 4.28 -23.25 -8.21
C SER A 20 3.59 -23.36 -9.57
N SER A 21 2.42 -24.00 -9.65
CA SER A 21 1.63 -24.10 -10.89
C SER A 21 1.14 -22.73 -11.37
N ASN A 22 0.66 -21.88 -10.46
CA ASN A 22 0.18 -20.53 -10.80
C ASN A 22 1.34 -19.64 -11.25
N ILE A 23 2.50 -19.77 -10.61
CA ILE A 23 3.72 -19.03 -10.97
C ILE A 23 4.20 -19.44 -12.37
N LYS A 24 4.24 -20.76 -12.66
CA LYS A 24 4.61 -21.26 -13.99
C LYS A 24 3.67 -20.73 -15.07
N GLN A 25 2.35 -20.76 -14.84
CA GLN A 25 1.37 -20.26 -15.80
C GLN A 25 1.52 -18.76 -16.05
N ALA A 26 1.76 -17.96 -15.00
CA ALA A 26 1.98 -16.51 -15.13
C ALA A 26 3.25 -16.18 -15.94
N LEU A 27 4.32 -16.94 -15.74
CA LEU A 27 5.58 -16.76 -16.47
C LEU A 27 5.44 -17.16 -17.95
N LEU A 28 4.75 -18.27 -18.24
CA LEU A 28 4.43 -18.67 -19.62
C LEU A 28 3.60 -17.60 -20.34
N ASN A 29 2.59 -17.05 -19.67
CA ASN A 29 1.77 -15.96 -20.20
C ASN A 29 2.58 -14.66 -20.44
N SER A 30 3.69 -14.49 -19.72
CA SER A 30 4.60 -13.34 -19.86
C SER A 30 5.68 -13.58 -20.94
N GLY A 31 5.62 -14.69 -21.67
CA GLY A 31 6.54 -15.02 -22.75
C GLY A 31 7.85 -15.69 -22.31
N TRP A 32 7.96 -16.11 -21.05
CA TRP A 32 9.12 -16.87 -20.58
C TRP A 32 9.10 -18.29 -21.15
N GLN A 33 10.29 -18.80 -21.48
CA GLN A 33 10.43 -20.15 -21.99
C GLN A 33 10.31 -21.18 -20.87
N GLN A 34 9.56 -22.25 -21.12
CA GLN A 34 9.30 -23.29 -20.11
C GLN A 34 10.59 -23.93 -19.56
N LEU A 35 11.61 -24.10 -20.42
CA LEU A 35 12.92 -24.62 -20.04
C LEU A 35 13.61 -23.74 -18.99
N ASP A 36 13.56 -22.42 -19.15
CA ASP A 36 14.17 -21.47 -18.21
C ASP A 36 13.43 -21.43 -16.88
N ILE A 37 12.10 -21.56 -16.92
CA ILE A 37 11.25 -21.63 -15.72
C ILE A 37 11.57 -22.90 -14.93
N ASP A 38 11.63 -24.06 -15.59
CA ASP A 38 11.91 -25.33 -14.91
C ASP A 38 13.33 -25.37 -14.33
N GLN A 39 14.33 -24.83 -15.03
CA GLN A 39 15.69 -24.69 -14.47
C GLN A 39 15.75 -23.74 -13.27
N ALA A 40 15.03 -22.61 -13.32
CA ALA A 40 14.98 -21.67 -12.19
C ALA A 40 14.35 -22.30 -10.94
N PHE A 41 13.31 -23.12 -11.09
CA PHE A 41 12.68 -23.83 -9.97
C PHE A 41 13.60 -24.88 -9.33
N LEU A 42 14.38 -25.62 -10.13
CA LEU A 42 15.37 -26.58 -9.61
C LEU A 42 16.43 -25.87 -8.76
N GLN A 43 16.94 -24.74 -9.25
CA GLN A 43 17.96 -23.97 -8.54
C GLN A 43 17.49 -23.42 -7.18
N ILE A 44 16.20 -23.04 -7.08
CA ILE A 44 15.59 -22.59 -5.81
C ILE A 44 15.39 -23.77 -4.84
N GLN A 45 15.09 -24.97 -5.35
CA GLN A 45 14.88 -26.15 -4.51
C GLN A 45 16.19 -26.69 -3.92
N ASP A 46 17.28 -26.64 -4.68
CA ASP A 46 18.61 -27.00 -4.20
C ASP A 46 19.12 -26.02 -3.14
N ALA A 47 18.83 -24.72 -3.30
CA ALA A 47 19.17 -23.69 -2.31
C ALA A 47 18.45 -23.86 -0.97
N ASN A 48 17.31 -24.55 -0.95
CA ASN A 48 16.49 -24.74 0.26
C ASN A 48 16.70 -26.11 0.93
N SER A 49 17.63 -26.94 0.42
CA SER A 49 17.83 -28.34 0.86
C SER A 49 19.18 -28.62 1.54
N ALA A 50 20.01 -27.62 1.81
CA ALA A 50 21.30 -27.81 2.51
C ALA A 50 21.15 -27.70 4.05
N PRO A 51 21.77 -28.58 4.86
CA PRO A 51 21.87 -28.38 6.31
C PRO A 51 22.82 -27.21 6.60
N SER A 52 22.24 -26.17 7.19
CA SER A 52 22.87 -24.87 7.52
C SER A 52 24.13 -25.00 8.40
N PRO A 53 25.32 -24.58 7.94
CA PRO A 53 26.31 -23.97 8.81
C PRO A 53 25.88 -22.52 9.09
N SER A 54 25.54 -22.24 10.34
CA SER A 54 25.46 -20.89 10.88
C SER A 54 26.68 -20.09 10.44
N ILE A 55 26.49 -19.00 9.70
CA ILE A 55 27.29 -17.76 9.71
C ILE A 55 26.64 -16.76 8.73
N THR A 56 26.17 -15.66 9.34
CA THR A 56 26.31 -14.28 8.86
C THR A 56 25.44 -13.74 7.71
N ASP A 57 24.92 -12.55 8.01
CA ASP A 57 24.30 -11.53 7.16
C ASP A 57 22.86 -11.74 6.70
N SER A 58 22.00 -11.66 7.72
CA SER A 58 20.69 -11.01 7.68
C SER A 58 20.74 -9.61 7.04
N VAL A 59 20.79 -9.51 5.71
CA VAL A 59 20.17 -8.38 5.00
C VAL A 59 18.67 -8.64 4.95
N LEU A 60 18.10 -8.53 6.15
CA LEU A 60 16.66 -8.49 6.39
C LEU A 60 16.22 -7.11 5.88
N ILE A 61 15.89 -7.00 4.60
CA ILE A 61 14.90 -5.99 4.17
C ILE A 61 13.53 -6.51 4.64
N SER A 62 13.41 -6.61 5.97
CA SER A 62 12.18 -6.20 6.61
C SER A 62 12.03 -4.75 6.21
N THR A 63 11.15 -4.49 5.25
CA THR A 63 10.14 -3.50 5.55
C THR A 63 9.39 -3.99 6.80
N GLU A 64 10.06 -3.93 7.96
CA GLU A 64 9.43 -3.53 9.18
C GLU A 64 8.73 -2.26 8.74
N VAL A 65 7.41 -2.32 8.68
CA VAL A 65 6.60 -1.13 8.89
C VAL A 65 7.05 -0.66 10.25
N LYS A 66 8.16 0.11 10.27
CA LYS A 66 8.77 0.70 11.45
C LYS A 66 7.62 1.46 12.04
N LYS A 67 7.01 0.88 13.09
CA LYS A 67 5.77 1.35 13.70
C LYS A 67 5.93 2.85 13.77
N PRO A 68 5.22 3.63 12.93
CA PRO A 68 5.53 5.04 12.78
C PRO A 68 5.49 5.56 14.19
N SER A 69 6.59 6.19 14.63
CA SER A 69 6.69 6.72 15.99
C SER A 69 5.74 7.91 16.04
N ILE A 70 4.45 7.60 16.11
CA ILE A 70 3.31 8.48 16.01
C ILE A 70 3.46 9.57 17.08
N GLY A 71 4.08 9.26 18.22
CA GLY A 71 4.47 10.23 19.24
C GLY A 71 5.39 11.34 18.73
N LYS A 72 6.37 11.06 17.86
CA LYS A 72 7.27 12.10 17.30
C LYS A 72 6.52 13.00 16.31
N THR A 73 5.69 12.42 15.45
CA THR A 73 4.89 13.18 14.49
C THR A 73 3.84 14.04 15.18
N ILE A 74 3.11 13.47 16.16
CA ILE A 74 2.12 14.20 16.96
C ILE A 74 2.79 15.34 17.73
N LEU A 75 3.97 15.12 18.34
CA LEU A 75 4.67 16.17 19.07
C LEU A 75 5.04 17.34 18.15
N VAL A 76 5.54 17.06 16.95
CA VAL A 76 5.86 18.10 15.96
C VAL A 76 4.58 18.86 15.56
N PHE A 77 3.51 18.17 15.19
CA PHE A 77 2.24 18.82 14.83
C PHE A 77 1.65 19.65 15.96
N LEU A 78 1.67 19.13 17.20
CA LEU A 78 1.20 19.84 18.39
C LEU A 78 1.98 21.14 18.60
N PHE A 79 3.31 21.08 18.47
CA PHE A 79 4.18 22.24 18.62
C PHE A 79 3.93 23.29 17.54
N PHE A 80 3.74 22.86 16.29
CA PHE A 80 3.37 23.76 15.19
C PHE A 80 2.03 24.46 15.44
N ILE A 81 1.00 23.72 15.89
CA ILE A 81 -0.33 24.30 16.18
C ILE A 81 -0.27 25.32 17.32
N LEU A 82 0.60 25.11 18.31
CA LEU A 82 0.73 26.01 19.47
C LEU A 82 1.58 27.25 19.18
N ILE A 83 2.70 27.08 18.48
CA ILE A 83 3.63 28.19 18.19
C ILE A 83 3.11 29.08 17.07
N TYR A 84 2.45 28.51 16.07
CA TYR A 84 1.95 29.24 14.91
C TYR A 84 1.05 30.44 15.27
N PRO A 85 -0.01 30.32 16.09
CA PRO A 85 -0.85 31.46 16.46
C PRO A 85 -0.10 32.47 17.31
N ILE A 86 0.82 32.03 18.18
CA ILE A 86 1.63 32.91 19.02
C ILE A 86 2.55 33.77 18.15
N GLY A 87 3.23 33.16 17.17
CA GLY A 87 4.05 33.85 16.20
C GLY A 87 3.25 34.85 15.36
N LEU A 88 2.04 34.47 14.94
CA LEU A 88 1.14 35.34 14.17
C LEU A 88 0.66 36.55 15.00
N VAL A 89 0.31 36.34 16.27
CA VAL A 89 -0.08 37.43 17.20
C VAL A 89 1.11 38.36 17.48
N LEU A 90 2.30 37.81 17.74
CA LEU A 90 3.52 38.61 17.93
C LEU A 90 3.81 39.45 16.68
N MET A 91 3.68 38.87 15.49
CA MET A 91 3.89 39.60 14.23
C MET A 91 2.87 40.74 14.06
N ILE A 92 1.61 40.55 14.45
CA ILE A 92 0.56 41.58 14.40
C ILE A 92 0.82 42.74 15.39
N ILE A 93 1.32 42.44 16.58
CA ILE A 93 1.64 43.44 17.60
C ILE A 93 2.87 44.26 17.17
N TRP A 94 3.86 43.59 16.58
CA TRP A 94 5.15 44.22 16.29
C TRP A 94 5.13 45.05 15.00
N MET A 95 4.32 44.68 14.00
CA MET A 95 4.17 45.46 12.78
C MET A 95 3.05 46.51 12.87
N LYS A 96 3.35 47.77 12.53
CA LYS A 96 2.38 48.87 12.35
C LYS A 96 1.56 48.71 11.06
N TRP A 97 0.86 47.59 10.91
CA TRP A 97 -0.01 47.34 9.76
C TRP A 97 -1.33 48.09 9.87
N GLN A 98 -1.85 48.48 8.70
CA GLN A 98 -3.21 49.00 8.54
C GLN A 98 -4.21 47.97 9.09
N THR A 99 -5.20 48.45 9.85
CA THR A 99 -6.15 47.60 10.60
C THR A 99 -6.84 46.54 9.73
N TRP A 100 -7.12 46.86 8.46
CA TRP A 100 -7.72 45.92 7.51
C TRP A 100 -6.84 44.70 7.20
N VAL A 101 -5.52 44.88 7.10
CA VAL A 101 -4.59 43.78 6.80
C VAL A 101 -4.53 42.80 7.98
N LYS A 102 -4.67 43.31 9.21
CA LYS A 102 -4.74 42.48 10.43
C LYS A 102 -5.95 41.55 10.45
N ILE A 103 -7.02 41.89 9.74
CA ILE A 103 -8.26 41.09 9.66
C ILE A 103 -8.20 40.11 8.47
N ILE A 104 -7.73 40.56 7.31
CA ILE A 104 -7.69 39.73 6.10
C ILE A 104 -6.74 38.55 6.24
N VAL A 105 -5.54 38.76 6.80
CA VAL A 105 -4.53 37.71 6.91
C VAL A 105 -4.98 36.50 7.73
N PRO A 106 -5.54 36.65 8.96
CA PRO A 106 -6.04 35.49 9.70
C PRO A 106 -7.25 34.84 9.02
N ILE A 107 -8.10 35.61 8.34
CA ILE A 107 -9.26 35.05 7.60
C ILE A 107 -8.79 34.15 6.46
N VAL A 108 -7.83 34.61 5.63
CA VAL A 108 -7.29 33.83 4.51
C VAL A 108 -6.59 32.58 5.03
N MET A 109 -5.76 32.71 6.07
CA MET A 109 -5.09 31.55 6.68
C MET A 109 -6.06 30.54 7.28
N LEU A 110 -7.13 31.00 7.93
CA LEU A 110 -8.17 30.13 8.47
C LEU A 110 -8.91 29.38 7.35
N PHE A 111 -9.16 30.04 6.22
CA PHE A 111 -9.78 29.41 5.05
C PHE A 111 -8.89 28.30 4.46
N ILE A 112 -7.58 28.56 4.34
CA ILE A 112 -6.60 27.56 3.88
C ILE A 112 -6.53 26.38 4.86
N ALA A 113 -6.48 26.65 6.17
CA ALA A 113 -6.47 25.61 7.19
C ALA A 113 -7.73 24.74 7.12
N PHE A 114 -8.91 25.34 6.95
CA PHE A 114 -10.17 24.60 6.76
C PHE A 114 -10.16 23.72 5.51
N ALA A 115 -9.68 24.24 4.38
CA ALA A 115 -9.56 23.47 3.14
C ALA A 115 -8.60 22.27 3.33
N ALA A 116 -7.45 22.48 3.96
CA ALA A 116 -6.50 21.42 4.28
C ALA A 116 -7.11 20.37 5.24
N TRP A 117 -7.85 20.81 6.26
CA TRP A 117 -8.52 19.92 7.21
C TRP A 117 -9.58 19.03 6.52
N GLY A 118 -10.28 19.57 5.53
CA GLY A 118 -11.23 18.82 4.71
C GLY A 118 -10.55 17.69 3.93
N VAL A 119 -9.41 17.97 3.29
CA VAL A 119 -8.63 16.96 2.56
C VAL A 119 -8.10 15.88 3.50
N ILE A 120 -7.51 16.27 4.63
CA ILE A 120 -6.97 15.31 5.63
C ILE A 120 -8.09 14.40 6.15
N SER A 121 -9.27 14.98 6.42
CA SER A 121 -10.43 14.23 6.92
C SER A 121 -10.93 13.20 5.89
N ALA A 122 -10.96 13.56 4.60
CA ALA A 122 -11.32 12.63 3.52
C ALA A 122 -10.34 11.45 3.44
N VAL A 123 -9.02 11.72 3.55
CA VAL A 123 -7.99 10.67 3.56
C VAL A 123 -8.08 9.79 4.81
N LEU A 124 -8.33 10.37 5.98
CA LEU A 124 -8.51 9.59 7.22
C LEU A 124 -9.74 8.66 7.14
N LEU A 125 -10.87 9.15 6.61
CA LEU A 125 -12.07 8.35 6.39
C LEU A 125 -11.80 7.14 5.50
N VAL A 126 -10.97 7.33 4.47
CA VAL A 126 -10.51 6.24 3.58
C VAL A 126 -9.63 5.24 4.34
N ALA A 127 -8.75 5.72 5.22
CA ALA A 127 -7.81 4.89 5.96
C ALA A 127 -8.44 4.09 7.12
N ILE A 128 -9.57 4.53 7.70
CA ILE A 128 -10.24 3.85 8.83
C ILE A 128 -10.90 2.53 8.38
N ASN A 129 -11.17 2.36 7.07
CA ASN A 129 -11.76 1.12 6.56
C ASN A 129 -11.07 0.63 5.26
N PRO A 130 -9.82 0.13 5.36
CA PRO A 130 -9.08 -0.36 4.20
C PRO A 130 -9.70 -1.63 3.61
N ALA A 131 -10.39 -2.43 4.43
CA ALA A 131 -11.04 -3.67 3.98
C ALA A 131 -12.19 -3.40 2.98
N GLN A 132 -13.00 -2.37 3.23
CA GLN A 132 -14.06 -1.96 2.30
C GLN A 132 -13.48 -1.38 0.99
N GLN A 133 -12.32 -0.72 1.04
CA GLN A 133 -11.65 -0.19 -0.16
C GLN A 133 -11.19 -1.32 -1.07
N MET A 134 -10.54 -2.34 -0.50
CA MET A 134 -10.07 -3.51 -1.25
C MET A 134 -11.23 -4.30 -1.87
N TYR A 135 -12.32 -4.49 -1.13
CA TYR A 135 -13.52 -5.16 -1.66
C TYR A 135 -14.10 -4.42 -2.86
N LYS A 136 -14.23 -3.09 -2.78
CA LYS A 136 -14.74 -2.27 -3.91
C LYS A 136 -13.81 -2.30 -5.11
N ALA A 137 -12.50 -2.27 -4.89
CA ALA A 137 -11.51 -2.37 -5.96
C ALA A 137 -11.59 -3.74 -6.67
N HIS A 138 -11.65 -4.84 -5.91
CA HIS A 138 -11.79 -6.19 -6.47
C HIS A 138 -13.11 -6.38 -7.20
N LEU A 139 -14.21 -5.86 -6.65
CA LEU A 139 -15.53 -5.93 -7.29
C LEU A 139 -15.56 -5.15 -8.61
N ALA A 140 -14.92 -3.97 -8.67
CA ALA A 140 -14.81 -3.18 -9.89
C ALA A 140 -14.01 -3.90 -10.97
N ASP A 141 -12.88 -4.51 -10.61
CA ASP A 141 -12.05 -5.27 -11.55
C ASP A 141 -12.78 -6.51 -12.09
N CYS A 142 -13.40 -7.29 -11.21
CA CYS A 142 -14.21 -8.45 -11.59
C CYS A 142 -15.37 -8.05 -12.52
N THR A 143 -16.05 -6.94 -12.22
CA THR A 143 -17.14 -6.42 -13.07
C THR A 143 -16.64 -5.97 -14.44
N ASN A 144 -15.45 -5.35 -14.52
CA ASN A 144 -14.85 -4.94 -15.80
C ASN A 144 -14.50 -6.15 -16.67
N GLN A 145 -14.00 -7.24 -16.07
CA GLN A 145 -13.75 -8.49 -16.80
C GLN A 145 -15.05 -9.11 -17.34
N CYS A 146 -16.16 -9.01 -16.60
CA CYS A 146 -17.46 -9.50 -17.04
C CYS A 146 -18.05 -8.72 -18.24
N LYS A 147 -17.57 -7.50 -18.53
CA LYS A 147 -18.06 -6.69 -19.64
C LYS A 147 -17.75 -7.31 -21.02
N MET A 148 -16.68 -8.09 -21.11
CA MET A 148 -16.23 -8.78 -22.33
C MET A 148 -16.92 -10.13 -22.57
N ASN A 149 -17.67 -10.66 -21.58
CA ASN A 149 -18.25 -11.99 -21.66
C ASN A 149 -19.69 -11.96 -22.22
N SER A 150 -20.04 -12.95 -23.05
CA SER A 150 -21.39 -13.05 -23.65
C SER A 150 -22.49 -13.30 -22.62
N SER A 151 -22.12 -13.83 -21.44
CA SER A 151 -23.02 -14.16 -20.32
C SER A 151 -22.89 -13.18 -19.16
N LYS A 152 -23.19 -11.91 -19.41
CA LYS A 152 -22.99 -10.80 -18.44
C LYS A 152 -23.65 -11.03 -17.08
N SER A 153 -24.89 -11.52 -17.06
CA SER A 153 -25.68 -11.69 -15.82
C SER A 153 -25.09 -12.74 -14.88
N SER A 154 -24.67 -13.89 -15.42
CA SER A 154 -24.07 -14.96 -14.60
C SER A 154 -22.67 -14.61 -14.11
N CYS A 155 -21.91 -13.83 -14.87
CA CYS A 155 -20.57 -13.41 -14.48
C CYS A 155 -20.63 -12.42 -13.30
N VAL A 156 -21.50 -11.41 -13.37
CA VAL A 156 -21.65 -10.41 -12.30
C VAL A 156 -22.16 -11.04 -11.00
N ALA A 157 -23.06 -12.03 -11.09
CA ALA A 157 -23.54 -12.76 -9.92
C ALA A 157 -22.41 -13.51 -9.17
N THR A 158 -21.40 -13.99 -9.88
CA THR A 158 -20.22 -14.63 -9.28
C THR A 158 -19.32 -13.62 -8.58
N CYS A 159 -19.13 -12.43 -9.16
CA CYS A 159 -18.34 -11.34 -8.56
C CYS A 159 -18.92 -10.80 -7.25
N MET A 160 -20.25 -10.85 -7.07
CA MET A 160 -20.93 -10.34 -5.89
C MET A 160 -20.96 -11.32 -4.70
N LYS A 161 -20.50 -12.57 -4.87
CA LYS A 161 -20.45 -13.50 -3.73
C LYS A 161 -19.44 -13.00 -2.70
N PRO A 162 -19.82 -12.88 -1.41
CA PRO A 162 -18.89 -12.44 -0.37
C PRO A 162 -17.69 -13.39 -0.34
N PHE A 163 -16.50 -12.82 -0.22
CA PHE A 163 -15.27 -13.59 -0.09
C PHE A 163 -15.30 -14.29 1.28
N THR A 164 -15.82 -15.51 1.32
CA THR A 164 -15.65 -16.40 2.46
C THR A 164 -14.24 -16.97 2.36
N PRO A 165 -13.29 -16.57 3.24
CA PRO A 165 -11.96 -17.16 3.22
C PRO A 165 -12.11 -18.68 3.38
N SER A 166 -11.51 -19.43 2.44
CA SER A 166 -11.57 -20.89 2.46
C SER A 166 -10.99 -21.39 3.79
N PRO A 167 -11.70 -22.25 4.55
CA PRO A 167 -11.24 -22.74 5.86
C PRO A 167 -10.04 -23.70 5.77
N SER A 168 -9.44 -23.88 4.60
CA SER A 168 -8.35 -24.84 4.35
C SER A 168 -6.94 -24.32 4.66
N LEU A 169 -6.80 -23.18 5.33
CA LEU A 169 -5.51 -22.65 5.79
C LEU A 169 -5.62 -22.16 7.25
N GLN A 170 -5.92 -23.08 8.15
CA GLN A 170 -5.56 -22.93 9.57
C GLN A 170 -4.32 -23.80 9.82
N PRO A 171 -3.28 -23.27 10.52
CA PRO A 171 -2.04 -23.99 10.80
C PRO A 171 -2.26 -25.24 11.66
#